data_AF-A0A358IGE6-F1
#
_entry.id   AF-A0A358IGE6-F1
#
_cell.length_a   1.000
_cell.length_b   1.000
_cell.length_c   1.000
_cell.angle_alpha   90.00
_cell.angle_beta   90.00
_cell.angle_gamma   90.00
#
_symmetry.space_group_name_H-M   'P 1'
#
loop_
_entity.id
_entity.type
_entity.pdbx_description
1 polymer ?
#
loop_
_entity_poly.entity_id
_entity_poly.type
_entity_poly.pdbx_seq_one_letter_code
_entity_poly.pdbx_strand_id
1 'polypeptide(L)'
;MSPPFAGTIFIDPGIITDSDPTAYGSVTYSGQGERTMFDRRVDGWITANPFLFDATYDDGLAIEVQVNSEFLNPAAAQTVAEYYAEAVGRIPTSLRLDVETMWIHKGLELFGGGNNNILIHVDQGDRYVADGILEETLLHEAAHTSLDGRYANSPGWLAAQASDPTFISNYARDFPAREDIAETIVPYVAVQYRPDRISESLRLTITSAIPNRITFLDGLNLDMHPVN
;
A
#
# COMPACT_ATOMS: atom_id res chain seq x y z
N MET A 1 -15.30 22.64 -3.85
CA MET A 1 -14.72 22.74 -2.49
C MET A 1 -13.21 22.49 -2.63
N SER A 2 -12.35 22.97 -1.72
CA SER A 2 -10.93 22.59 -1.75
C SER A 2 -10.75 21.21 -1.10
N PRO A 3 -9.77 20.39 -1.55
CA PRO A 3 -9.46 19.14 -0.87
C PRO A 3 -9.10 19.35 0.61
N PRO A 4 -9.60 18.51 1.52
CA PRO A 4 -9.36 18.67 2.95
C PRO A 4 -7.93 18.32 3.37
N PHE A 5 -7.22 17.46 2.61
CA PHE A 5 -5.89 16.96 2.98
C PHE A 5 -4.82 17.34 1.96
N ALA A 6 -3.55 17.32 2.39
CA ALA A 6 -2.42 17.44 1.47
C ALA A 6 -2.12 16.10 0.79
N GLY A 7 -2.02 15.03 1.59
CA GLY A 7 -2.00 13.62 1.19
C GLY A 7 -2.68 12.76 2.26
N THR A 8 -3.03 11.51 1.97
CA THR A 8 -3.92 10.74 2.86
C THR A 8 -3.25 9.75 3.80
N ILE A 9 -1.99 9.36 3.58
CA ILE A 9 -1.28 8.44 4.48
C ILE A 9 -1.01 9.04 5.88
N PHE A 10 -1.22 10.35 6.06
CA PHE A 10 -0.93 11.09 7.31
C PHE A 10 -2.19 11.59 8.02
N ILE A 11 -3.39 11.17 7.61
CA ILE A 11 -4.65 11.76 8.12
C ILE A 11 -4.97 11.33 9.55
N ASP A 12 -4.57 10.12 9.93
CA ASP A 12 -4.65 9.56 11.27
C ASP A 12 -3.66 8.38 11.35
N PRO A 13 -2.83 8.26 12.39
CA PRO A 13 -1.98 7.09 12.57
C PRO A 13 -2.77 5.89 13.11
N GLY A 14 -2.38 4.68 12.72
CA GLY A 14 -2.94 3.45 13.28
C GLY A 14 -4.36 3.15 12.84
N ILE A 15 -4.75 3.54 11.63
CA ILE A 15 -5.95 3.03 10.96
C ILE A 15 -5.79 1.51 10.82
N ILE A 16 -4.61 1.04 10.41
CA ILE A 16 -4.15 -0.35 10.54
C ILE A 16 -2.89 -0.36 11.41
N THR A 17 -2.77 -1.34 12.32
CA THR A 17 -1.65 -1.42 13.27
C THR A 17 -0.95 -2.77 13.20
N ASP A 18 0.27 -2.85 13.75
CA ASP A 18 1.04 -4.09 13.88
C ASP A 18 0.32 -5.20 14.67
N SER A 19 -0.61 -4.83 15.56
CA SER A 19 -1.44 -5.76 16.33
C SER A 19 -2.65 -6.31 15.59
N ASP A 20 -2.95 -5.79 14.39
CA ASP A 20 -4.08 -6.29 13.60
C ASP A 20 -3.83 -7.70 13.04
N PRO A 21 -4.90 -8.46 12.80
CA PRO A 21 -4.80 -9.71 12.07
C PRO A 21 -4.09 -9.52 10.73
N THR A 22 -3.28 -10.51 10.38
CA THR A 22 -2.54 -10.56 9.12
C THR A 22 -2.86 -11.85 8.40
N ALA A 23 -3.00 -11.78 7.08
CA ALA A 23 -3.09 -12.94 6.20
C ALA A 23 -1.73 -13.64 6.05
N TYR A 24 -0.65 -13.09 6.61
CA TYR A 24 0.69 -13.63 6.51
C TYR A 24 0.77 -15.07 7.02
N GLY A 25 1.27 -15.97 6.16
CA GLY A 25 1.52 -17.36 6.50
C GLY A 25 2.99 -17.63 6.82
N SER A 26 3.87 -17.48 5.84
CA SER A 26 5.29 -17.79 6.01
C SER A 26 6.16 -17.10 4.95
N VAL A 27 7.45 -16.96 5.24
CA VAL A 27 8.51 -16.64 4.28
C VAL A 27 9.46 -17.83 4.18
N THR A 28 9.73 -18.30 2.96
CA THR A 28 10.71 -19.37 2.70
C THR A 28 11.85 -18.84 1.84
N TYR A 29 13.10 -19.03 2.27
CA TYR A 29 14.27 -18.64 1.47
C TYR A 29 14.38 -19.50 0.21
N SER A 30 14.39 -18.85 -0.97
CA SER A 30 14.46 -19.50 -2.27
C SER A 30 15.81 -19.34 -2.98
N GLY A 31 16.75 -18.62 -2.36
CA GLY A 31 18.15 -18.53 -2.80
C GLY A 31 18.57 -17.10 -3.14
N GLN A 32 19.51 -16.98 -4.07
CA GLN A 32 19.86 -15.70 -4.69
C GLN A 32 19.77 -15.84 -6.20
N GLY A 33 19.42 -14.76 -6.87
CA GLY A 33 19.42 -14.71 -8.33
C GLY A 33 19.40 -13.29 -8.82
N GLU A 34 19.91 -13.09 -10.03
CA GLU A 34 19.89 -11.77 -10.65
C GLU A 34 18.44 -11.28 -10.83
N ARG A 35 18.19 -10.03 -10.44
CA ARG A 35 16.92 -9.32 -10.61
C ARG A 35 17.19 -7.91 -11.08
N THR A 36 16.24 -7.35 -11.83
CA THR A 36 16.19 -5.92 -12.13
C THR A 36 15.21 -5.28 -11.15
N MET A 37 15.70 -4.34 -10.34
CA MET A 37 14.95 -3.69 -9.27
C MET A 37 15.03 -2.17 -9.47
N PHE A 38 13.97 -1.42 -9.18
CA PHE A 38 14.06 0.03 -9.13
C PHE A 38 14.65 0.47 -7.79
N ASP A 39 15.67 1.32 -7.81
CA ASP A 39 16.26 1.88 -6.60
C ASP A 39 16.21 3.41 -6.66
N ARG A 40 15.38 3.97 -5.77
CA ARG A 40 15.15 5.42 -5.70
C ARG A 40 16.40 6.22 -5.31
N ARG A 41 17.38 5.59 -4.64
CA ARG A 41 18.65 6.25 -4.27
C ARG A 41 19.48 6.68 -5.49
N VAL A 42 19.27 6.02 -6.63
CA VAL A 42 19.89 6.35 -7.92
C VAL A 42 18.85 6.81 -8.96
N ASP A 43 17.58 6.94 -8.54
CA ASP A 43 16.42 7.23 -9.39
C ASP A 43 16.39 6.39 -10.67
N GLY A 44 16.57 5.07 -10.53
CA GLY A 44 16.74 4.21 -11.70
C GLY A 44 16.70 2.72 -11.44
N TRP A 45 16.68 1.97 -12.54
CA TRP A 45 16.73 0.51 -12.54
C TRP A 45 18.17 0.03 -12.33
N ILE A 46 18.34 -0.91 -11.40
CA ILE A 46 19.59 -1.58 -11.12
C ILE A 46 19.46 -3.08 -11.39
N THR A 47 20.57 -3.69 -11.77
CA THR A 47 20.71 -5.15 -11.75
C THR A 47 21.44 -5.56 -10.47
N ALA A 48 20.80 -6.39 -9.67
CA ALA A 48 21.34 -6.86 -8.39
C ALA A 48 21.16 -8.38 -8.25
N ASN A 49 21.86 -8.98 -7.29
CA ASN A 49 21.69 -10.39 -6.92
C ASN A 49 21.10 -10.50 -5.50
N PRO A 50 19.82 -10.10 -5.31
CA PRO A 50 19.16 -10.11 -4.00
C PRO A 50 19.04 -11.51 -3.39
N PHE A 51 18.81 -11.54 -2.09
CA PHE A 51 18.25 -12.70 -1.40
C PHE A 51 16.76 -12.79 -1.73
N LEU A 52 16.34 -13.95 -2.23
CA LEU A 52 14.99 -14.22 -2.70
C LEU A 52 14.25 -15.03 -1.66
N PHE A 53 13.00 -14.66 -1.43
CA PHE A 53 12.10 -15.39 -0.56
C PHE A 53 10.70 -15.49 -1.17
N ASP A 54 10.03 -16.59 -0.91
CA ASP A 54 8.63 -16.78 -1.26
C ASP A 54 7.78 -16.52 0.00
N ALA A 55 7.04 -15.41 0.01
CA ALA A 55 6.05 -15.12 1.04
C ALA A 55 4.70 -15.71 0.63
N THR A 56 4.03 -16.42 1.55
CA THR A 56 2.72 -17.04 1.32
C THR A 56 1.69 -16.49 2.29
N TYR A 57 0.43 -16.42 1.85
CA TYR A 57 -0.68 -15.87 2.62
C TYR A 57 -1.82 -16.90 2.78
N ASP A 58 -2.64 -16.76 3.83
CA ASP A 58 -3.72 -17.69 4.18
C ASP A 58 -4.94 -17.62 3.24
N ASP A 59 -5.00 -16.59 2.40
CA ASP A 59 -5.91 -16.42 1.27
C ASP A 59 -5.40 -17.08 -0.04
N GLY A 60 -4.23 -17.72 0.01
CA GLY A 60 -3.62 -18.42 -1.12
C GLY A 60 -2.78 -17.55 -2.05
N LEU A 61 -2.61 -16.25 -1.75
CA LEU A 61 -1.68 -15.39 -2.47
C LEU A 61 -0.22 -15.71 -2.12
N ALA A 62 0.69 -15.30 -3.01
CA ALA A 62 2.12 -15.39 -2.79
C ALA A 62 2.85 -14.21 -3.43
N ILE A 63 3.97 -13.79 -2.82
CA ILE A 63 4.78 -12.65 -3.25
C ILE A 63 6.25 -13.04 -3.22
N GLU A 64 7.00 -12.82 -4.30
CA GLU A 64 8.46 -12.96 -4.28
C GLU A 64 9.09 -11.72 -3.62
N VAL A 65 9.71 -11.90 -2.47
CA VAL A 65 10.40 -10.84 -1.73
C VAL A 65 11.86 -10.83 -2.15
N GLN A 66 12.30 -9.71 -2.72
CA GLN A 66 13.65 -9.49 -3.22
C GLN A 66 14.38 -8.52 -2.29
N VAL A 67 15.12 -9.06 -1.32
CA VAL A 67 15.91 -8.26 -0.37
C VAL A 67 17.30 -8.05 -0.93
N ASN A 68 17.67 -6.80 -1.16
CA ASN A 68 18.93 -6.47 -1.82
C ASN A 68 20.15 -7.10 -1.09
N SER A 69 21.20 -7.44 -1.84
CA SER A 69 22.44 -8.05 -1.31
C SER A 69 23.14 -7.23 -0.21
N GLU A 70 22.82 -5.93 -0.07
CA GLU A 70 23.34 -5.06 0.98
C GLU A 70 22.91 -5.43 2.41
N PHE A 71 21.98 -6.37 2.56
CA PHE A 71 21.57 -6.96 3.85
C PHE A 71 22.53 -8.07 4.35
N LEU A 72 23.74 -8.12 3.80
CA LEU A 72 24.91 -8.92 4.23
C LEU A 72 24.77 -10.44 4.07
N ASN A 73 23.74 -11.06 4.66
CA ASN A 73 23.57 -12.51 4.66
C ASN A 73 22.09 -12.92 4.66
N PRO A 74 21.77 -14.17 4.27
CA PRO A 74 20.39 -14.65 4.16
C PRO A 74 19.57 -14.52 5.45
N ALA A 75 20.18 -14.71 6.62
CA ALA A 75 19.45 -14.63 7.89
C ALA A 75 19.00 -13.19 8.21
N ALA A 76 19.88 -12.20 7.99
CA ALA A 76 19.53 -10.80 8.15
C ALA A 76 18.49 -10.34 7.09
N ALA A 77 18.61 -10.84 5.86
CA ALA A 77 17.62 -10.58 4.82
C ALA A 77 16.26 -11.22 5.14
N GLN A 78 16.24 -12.42 5.74
CA GLN A 78 15.03 -13.12 6.13
C GLN A 78 14.22 -12.34 7.16
N THR A 79 14.88 -11.78 8.19
CA THR A 79 14.19 -10.94 9.18
C THR A 79 13.46 -9.76 8.54
N VAL A 80 14.08 -9.13 7.54
CA VAL A 80 13.47 -8.00 6.82
C VAL A 80 12.35 -8.48 5.90
N ALA A 81 12.53 -9.61 5.21
CA ALA A 81 11.49 -10.19 4.37
C ALA A 81 10.25 -10.59 5.18
N GLU A 82 10.42 -11.25 6.32
CA GLU A 82 9.35 -11.63 7.24
C GLU A 82 8.58 -10.40 7.74
N TYR A 83 9.31 -9.36 8.18
CA TYR A 83 8.71 -8.14 8.69
C TYR A 83 7.76 -7.46 7.68
N TYR A 84 8.24 -7.22 6.46
CA TYR A 84 7.42 -6.55 5.44
C TYR A 84 6.37 -7.48 4.82
N ALA A 85 6.63 -8.78 4.71
CA ALA A 85 5.62 -9.74 4.30
C ALA A 85 4.44 -9.79 5.29
N GLU A 86 4.73 -9.71 6.59
CA GLU A 86 3.73 -9.64 7.65
C GLU A 86 2.92 -8.34 7.60
N ALA A 87 3.60 -7.20 7.43
CA ALA A 87 2.95 -5.89 7.30
C ALA A 87 2.05 -5.80 6.06
N VAL A 88 2.52 -6.29 4.91
CA VAL A 88 1.67 -6.40 3.71
C VAL A 88 0.52 -7.38 3.95
N GLY A 89 0.71 -8.45 4.72
CA GLY A 89 -0.40 -9.35 5.08
C GLY A 89 -1.55 -8.69 5.86
N ARG A 90 -1.33 -7.52 6.47
CA ARG A 90 -2.38 -6.75 7.17
C ARG A 90 -3.27 -5.95 6.22
N ILE A 91 -2.85 -5.70 4.98
CA ILE A 91 -3.68 -4.98 4.01
C ILE A 91 -4.66 -5.92 3.28
N PRO A 92 -5.80 -5.40 2.79
CA PRO A 92 -6.84 -6.18 2.12
C PRO A 92 -6.33 -7.11 1.02
N THR A 93 -6.93 -8.30 0.92
CA THR A 93 -6.66 -9.29 -0.14
C THR A 93 -6.78 -8.67 -1.53
N SER A 94 -7.83 -7.87 -1.76
CA SER A 94 -8.04 -7.18 -3.04
C SER A 94 -6.91 -6.24 -3.46
N LEU A 95 -6.16 -5.72 -2.49
CA LEU A 95 -5.03 -4.81 -2.72
C LEU A 95 -3.74 -5.59 -2.96
N ARG A 96 -3.69 -6.87 -2.58
CA ARG A 96 -2.54 -7.76 -2.80
C ARG A 96 -2.64 -8.60 -4.08
N LEU A 97 -3.80 -8.65 -4.74
CA LEU A 97 -4.06 -9.52 -5.89
C LEU A 97 -3.01 -9.45 -7.01
N ASP A 98 -2.55 -8.23 -7.32
CA ASP A 98 -1.59 -8.01 -8.41
C ASP A 98 -0.18 -7.69 -7.89
N VAL A 99 0.06 -7.82 -6.57
CA VAL A 99 1.40 -7.64 -6.00
C VAL A 99 2.17 -8.95 -6.18
N GLU A 100 3.02 -9.01 -7.21
CA GLU A 100 3.82 -10.20 -7.51
C GLU A 100 5.17 -10.19 -6.78
N THR A 101 5.71 -8.99 -6.53
CA THR A 101 7.06 -8.84 -5.97
C THR A 101 7.16 -7.72 -4.92
N MET A 102 8.16 -7.80 -4.06
CA MET A 102 8.60 -6.68 -3.21
C MET A 102 10.08 -6.42 -3.39
N TRP A 103 10.48 -5.16 -3.62
CA TRP A 103 11.87 -4.76 -3.68
C TRP A 103 12.27 -4.06 -2.40
N ILE A 104 13.22 -4.65 -1.66
CA ILE A 104 13.64 -4.11 -0.36
C ILE A 104 15.09 -3.67 -0.40
N HIS A 105 15.30 -2.38 -0.19
CA HIS A 105 16.58 -1.69 -0.18
C HIS A 105 16.85 -1.07 1.20
N LYS A 106 18.12 -0.83 1.52
CA LYS A 106 18.51 0.14 2.56
C LYS A 106 18.33 1.55 2.05
N GLY A 107 18.29 2.52 2.96
CA GLY A 107 18.27 3.94 2.61
C GLY A 107 16.98 4.61 3.03
N LEU A 108 17.01 5.94 2.90
CA LEU A 108 15.95 6.83 3.30
C LEU A 108 15.31 7.45 2.05
N GLU A 109 14.48 6.65 1.39
CA GLU A 109 13.70 7.07 0.22
C GLU A 109 12.26 6.63 0.41
N LEU A 110 11.31 7.35 -0.20
CA LEU A 110 9.88 7.04 -0.06
C LEU A 110 9.58 5.62 -0.61
N PHE A 111 8.47 5.01 -0.19
CA PHE A 111 7.99 3.76 -0.79
C PHE A 111 7.38 4.02 -2.18
N GLY A 112 7.09 2.96 -2.93
CA GLY A 112 6.44 3.08 -4.24
C GLY A 112 5.64 1.86 -4.63
N GLY A 113 4.58 2.06 -5.39
CA GLY A 113 3.75 1.01 -5.99
C GLY A 113 3.76 1.03 -7.53
N GLY A 114 3.17 0.00 -8.12
CA GLY A 114 3.13 -0.24 -9.56
C GLY A 114 4.09 -1.34 -10.03
N ASN A 115 4.09 -1.66 -11.32
CA ASN A 115 4.86 -2.78 -11.90
C ASN A 115 4.65 -4.13 -11.19
N ASN A 116 3.45 -4.36 -10.65
CA ASN A 116 3.16 -5.55 -9.85
C ASN A 116 4.10 -5.68 -8.63
N ASN A 117 4.53 -4.55 -8.07
CA ASN A 117 5.57 -4.47 -7.05
C ASN A 117 5.20 -3.48 -5.92
N ILE A 118 5.81 -3.69 -4.75
CA ILE A 118 5.97 -2.65 -3.72
C ILE A 118 7.47 -2.43 -3.48
N LEU A 119 7.91 -1.18 -3.64
CA LEU A 119 9.25 -0.70 -3.39
C LEU A 119 9.37 -0.19 -1.96
N ILE A 120 10.38 -0.68 -1.25
CA ILE A 120 10.60 -0.43 0.17
C ILE A 120 12.06 -0.02 0.39
N HIS A 121 12.24 1.09 1.09
CA HIS A 121 13.54 1.55 1.60
C HIS A 121 13.49 1.59 3.12
N VAL A 122 14.25 0.71 3.79
CA VAL A 122 13.96 0.38 5.19
C VAL A 122 14.19 1.53 6.19
N ASP A 123 15.08 2.48 5.92
CA ASP A 123 15.29 3.61 6.85
C ASP A 123 14.10 4.58 6.79
N GLN A 124 13.36 4.62 5.68
CA GLN A 124 12.08 5.33 5.58
C GLN A 124 10.95 4.50 6.19
N GLY A 125 10.99 3.17 6.05
CA GLY A 125 10.08 2.27 6.75
C GLY A 125 10.13 2.48 8.26
N ASP A 126 11.32 2.60 8.85
CA ASP A 126 11.50 2.90 10.28
C ASP A 126 10.82 4.22 10.70
N ARG A 127 10.79 5.22 9.81
CA ARG A 127 10.06 6.47 10.07
C ARG A 127 8.56 6.29 9.99
N TYR A 128 8.06 5.54 9.00
CA TYR A 128 6.64 5.24 8.91
C TYR A 128 6.14 4.43 10.10
N VAL A 129 6.96 3.52 10.64
CA VAL A 129 6.68 2.82 11.90
C VAL A 129 6.61 3.79 13.07
N ALA A 130 7.59 4.69 13.20
CA ALA A 130 7.62 5.68 14.27
C ALA A 130 6.43 6.66 14.21
N ASP A 131 5.98 6.98 13.00
CA ASP A 131 4.82 7.84 12.75
C ASP A 131 3.48 7.08 12.85
N GLY A 132 3.50 5.74 12.91
CA GLY A 132 2.32 4.89 12.99
C GLY A 132 1.52 4.81 11.69
N ILE A 133 2.20 4.89 10.54
CA ILE A 133 1.59 4.99 9.20
C ILE A 133 2.15 3.98 8.18
N LEU A 134 2.85 2.94 8.64
CA LEU A 134 3.48 1.95 7.74
C LEU A 134 2.43 1.24 6.90
N GLU A 135 1.40 0.68 7.53
CA GLU A 135 0.35 -0.07 6.86
C GLU A 135 -0.51 0.81 5.93
N GLU A 136 -0.77 2.07 6.29
CA GLU A 136 -1.45 3.05 5.45
C GLU A 136 -0.63 3.37 4.20
N THR A 137 0.69 3.47 4.35
CA THR A 137 1.60 3.65 3.22
C THR A 137 1.58 2.43 2.32
N LEU A 138 1.70 1.22 2.88
CA LEU A 138 1.62 -0.02 2.10
C LEU A 138 0.28 -0.19 1.37
N LEU A 139 -0.82 0.20 2.03
CA LEU A 139 -2.17 0.20 1.44
C LEU A 139 -2.26 1.15 0.24
N HIS A 140 -1.69 2.35 0.35
CA HIS A 140 -1.58 3.31 -0.74
C HIS A 140 -0.77 2.73 -1.91
N GLU A 141 0.44 2.24 -1.66
CA GLU A 141 1.30 1.69 -2.73
C GLU A 141 0.68 0.45 -3.39
N ALA A 142 0.01 -0.41 -2.63
CA ALA A 142 -0.68 -1.58 -3.15
C ALA A 142 -1.88 -1.22 -4.06
N ALA A 143 -2.50 -0.05 -3.86
CA ALA A 143 -3.58 0.43 -4.73
C ALA A 143 -3.08 0.77 -6.14
N HIS A 144 -1.89 1.34 -6.26
CA HIS A 144 -1.25 1.54 -7.57
C HIS A 144 -1.07 0.23 -8.33
N THR A 145 -0.81 -0.84 -7.59
CA THR A 145 -0.58 -2.17 -8.16
C THR A 145 -1.89 -2.87 -8.54
N SER A 146 -2.85 -2.96 -7.61
CA SER A 146 -4.02 -3.84 -7.78
C SER A 146 -5.31 -3.14 -8.21
N LEU A 147 -5.39 -1.81 -8.12
CA LEU A 147 -6.61 -1.05 -8.41
C LEU A 147 -6.48 -0.09 -9.59
N ASP A 148 -5.37 0.66 -9.69
CA ASP A 148 -5.24 1.73 -10.69
C ASP A 148 -5.45 1.24 -12.13
N GLY A 149 -4.75 0.17 -12.52
CA GLY A 149 -4.85 -0.39 -13.87
C GLY A 149 -6.26 -0.83 -14.25
N ARG A 150 -7.10 -1.21 -13.26
CA ARG A 150 -8.47 -1.68 -13.47
C ARG A 150 -9.48 -0.54 -13.45
N TYR A 151 -9.30 0.43 -12.54
CA TYR A 151 -10.37 1.34 -12.16
C TYR A 151 -10.08 2.82 -12.41
N ALA A 152 -8.82 3.28 -12.44
CA ALA A 152 -8.49 4.72 -12.48
C ALA A 152 -9.08 5.44 -13.70
N ASN A 153 -9.20 4.73 -14.83
CA ASN A 153 -9.80 5.24 -16.07
C ASN A 153 -11.18 4.63 -16.37
N SER A 154 -11.75 3.88 -15.43
CA SER A 154 -13.06 3.26 -15.62
C SER A 154 -14.17 4.33 -15.67
N PRO A 155 -15.22 4.16 -16.48
CA PRO A 155 -16.33 5.11 -16.51
C PRO A 155 -16.99 5.33 -15.15
N GLY A 156 -17.05 4.30 -14.31
CA GLY A 156 -17.63 4.38 -12.97
C GLY A 156 -16.79 5.24 -12.02
N TRP A 157 -15.47 5.06 -12.01
CA TRP A 157 -14.58 5.88 -11.18
C TRP A 157 -14.61 7.35 -11.61
N LEU A 158 -14.51 7.62 -12.91
CA LEU A 158 -14.54 8.99 -13.45
C LEU A 158 -15.89 9.68 -13.18
N ALA A 159 -17.00 8.94 -13.25
CA ALA A 159 -18.32 9.47 -12.88
C ALA A 159 -18.44 9.78 -11.39
N ALA A 160 -17.89 8.91 -10.52
CA ALA A 160 -17.83 9.14 -9.08
C ALA A 160 -16.98 10.38 -8.75
N GLN A 161 -15.77 10.47 -9.32
CA GLN A 161 -14.87 11.62 -9.22
C GLN A 161 -15.57 12.93 -9.61
N ALA A 162 -16.29 12.95 -10.75
CA ALA A 162 -17.00 14.14 -11.22
C ALA A 162 -18.22 14.51 -10.36
N SER A 163 -18.77 13.55 -9.64
CA SER A 163 -19.96 13.74 -8.79
C SER A 163 -19.59 14.12 -7.34
N ASP A 164 -18.34 13.92 -6.93
CA ASP A 164 -17.87 14.27 -5.60
C ASP A 164 -17.69 15.79 -5.42
N PRO A 165 -18.00 16.33 -4.22
CA PRO A 165 -17.80 17.76 -3.93
C PRO A 165 -16.36 18.26 -4.08
N THR A 166 -15.38 17.37 -3.90
CA THR A 166 -13.94 17.65 -4.08
C THR A 166 -13.14 16.34 -4.22
N PHE A 167 -11.86 16.44 -4.55
CA PHE A 167 -10.88 15.39 -4.28
C PHE A 167 -10.60 15.29 -2.78
N ILE A 168 -10.18 14.12 -2.32
CA ILE A 168 -9.85 13.87 -0.92
C ILE A 168 -8.56 14.57 -0.47
N SER A 169 -7.59 14.72 -1.37
CA SER A 169 -6.34 15.42 -1.11
C SER A 169 -5.91 16.32 -2.26
N ASN A 170 -4.98 17.24 -1.98
CA ASN A 170 -4.32 18.05 -3.00
C ASN A 170 -3.54 17.16 -3.97
N TYR A 171 -2.88 16.11 -3.46
CA TYR A 171 -2.12 15.19 -4.28
C TYR A 171 -3.00 14.42 -5.27
N ALA A 172 -4.14 13.89 -4.82
CA ALA A 172 -5.16 13.27 -5.67
C ALA A 172 -5.68 14.23 -6.76
N ARG A 173 -5.93 15.50 -6.40
CA ARG A 173 -6.38 16.52 -7.36
C ARG A 173 -5.33 16.83 -8.42
N ASP A 174 -4.08 16.95 -8.01
CA ASP A 174 -2.99 17.41 -8.89
C ASP A 174 -2.51 16.28 -9.81
N PHE A 175 -2.71 15.01 -9.42
CA PHE A 175 -2.35 13.82 -10.18
C PHE A 175 -3.49 12.79 -10.29
N PRO A 176 -4.67 13.16 -10.81
CA PRO A 176 -5.90 12.36 -10.65
C PRO A 176 -5.89 11.02 -11.41
N ALA A 177 -5.07 10.90 -12.46
CA ALA A 177 -4.92 9.66 -13.21
C ALA A 177 -3.97 8.65 -12.55
N ARG A 178 -3.23 9.07 -11.52
CA ARG A 178 -2.22 8.25 -10.84
C ARG A 178 -2.49 8.10 -9.34
N GLU A 179 -2.99 9.14 -8.69
CA GLU A 179 -3.03 9.21 -7.22
C GLU A 179 -4.45 9.19 -6.65
N ASP A 180 -5.50 9.38 -7.46
CA ASP A 180 -6.86 9.53 -6.93
C ASP A 180 -7.35 8.27 -6.20
N ILE A 181 -7.14 7.08 -6.76
CA ILE A 181 -7.52 5.82 -6.10
C ILE A 181 -6.62 5.54 -4.90
N ALA A 182 -5.30 5.64 -5.07
CA ALA A 182 -4.34 5.38 -3.99
C ALA A 182 -4.53 6.30 -2.78
N GLU A 183 -4.85 7.57 -3.03
CA GLU A 183 -5.21 8.52 -1.97
C GLU A 183 -6.62 8.27 -1.41
N THR A 184 -7.54 7.70 -2.19
CA THR A 184 -8.90 7.43 -1.71
C THR A 184 -8.99 6.16 -0.87
N ILE A 185 -8.17 5.13 -1.13
CA ILE A 185 -8.33 3.83 -0.47
C ILE A 185 -8.06 3.88 1.04
N VAL A 186 -7.09 4.69 1.47
CA VAL A 186 -6.73 4.85 2.90
C VAL A 186 -7.91 5.38 3.72
N PRO A 187 -8.49 6.55 3.37
CA PRO A 187 -9.66 7.07 4.07
C PRO A 187 -10.92 6.21 3.86
N TYR A 188 -11.04 5.50 2.74
CA TYR A 188 -12.12 4.52 2.54
C TYR A 188 -12.06 3.40 3.59
N VAL A 189 -10.89 2.78 3.77
CA VAL A 189 -10.68 1.75 4.80
C VAL A 189 -10.97 2.30 6.19
N ALA A 190 -10.51 3.51 6.48
CA ALA A 190 -10.76 4.18 7.76
C ALA A 190 -12.26 4.34 8.05
N VAL A 191 -13.03 4.81 7.07
CA VAL A 191 -14.47 5.06 7.24
C VAL A 191 -15.27 3.76 7.32
N GLN A 192 -14.99 2.79 6.45
CA GLN A 192 -15.85 1.61 6.28
C GLN A 192 -15.47 0.44 7.19
N TYR A 193 -14.19 0.29 7.52
CA TYR A 193 -13.68 -0.89 8.23
C TYR A 193 -13.05 -0.56 9.58
N ARG A 194 -12.66 0.70 9.81
CA ARG A 194 -12.04 1.14 11.07
C ARG A 194 -12.66 2.43 11.64
N PRO A 195 -14.00 2.60 11.62
CA PRO A 195 -14.62 3.86 12.05
C PRO A 195 -14.40 4.18 13.53
N ASP A 196 -14.10 3.17 14.36
CA ASP A 196 -13.78 3.30 15.78
C ASP A 196 -12.37 3.85 16.04
N ARG A 197 -11.50 3.88 15.02
CA ARG A 197 -10.11 4.37 15.12
C ARG A 197 -9.94 5.81 14.70
N ILE A 198 -10.94 6.40 14.04
CA ILE A 198 -10.90 7.79 13.59
C ILE A 198 -11.90 8.66 14.35
N SER A 199 -11.61 9.95 14.46
CA SER A 199 -12.58 10.89 15.02
C SER A 199 -13.83 11.04 14.14
N GLU A 200 -14.98 11.31 14.75
CA GLU A 200 -16.22 11.60 14.01
C GLU A 200 -16.04 12.79 13.06
N SER A 201 -15.27 13.81 13.45
CA SER A 201 -14.93 14.93 12.57
C SER A 201 -14.14 14.52 11.33
N LEU A 202 -13.19 13.58 11.47
CA LEU A 202 -12.42 13.06 10.34
C LEU A 202 -13.33 12.23 9.42
N ARG A 203 -14.15 11.35 10.00
CA ARG A 203 -15.14 10.55 9.25
C ARG A 203 -16.11 11.44 8.45
N LEU A 204 -16.64 12.49 9.06
CA LEU A 204 -17.52 13.46 8.39
C LEU A 204 -16.79 14.25 7.29
N THR A 205 -15.52 14.61 7.51
CA THR A 205 -14.69 15.29 6.51
C THR A 205 -14.51 14.42 5.26
N ILE A 206 -14.16 13.14 5.45
CA ILE A 206 -13.98 12.18 4.36
C ILE A 206 -15.30 11.95 3.60
N THR A 207 -16.36 11.58 4.34
CA THR A 207 -17.66 11.22 3.75
C THR A 207 -18.36 12.40 3.07
N SER A 208 -18.08 13.64 3.50
CA SER A 208 -18.59 14.84 2.81
C SER A 208 -17.75 15.23 1.61
N ALA A 209 -16.46 14.85 1.56
CA ALA A 209 -15.56 15.18 0.46
C ALA A 209 -15.75 14.26 -0.75
N ILE A 210 -15.87 12.95 -0.51
CA ILE A 210 -15.83 11.91 -1.56
C ILE A 210 -16.93 10.82 -1.47
N PRO A 211 -18.21 11.17 -1.22
CA PRO A 211 -19.27 10.17 -1.01
C PRO A 211 -19.48 9.20 -2.17
N ASN A 212 -19.29 9.64 -3.42
CA ASN A 212 -19.52 8.81 -4.60
C ASN A 212 -18.36 7.85 -4.86
N ARG A 213 -17.11 8.25 -4.60
CA ARG A 213 -15.98 7.31 -4.68
C ARG A 213 -16.08 6.22 -3.60
N ILE A 214 -16.54 6.56 -2.39
CA ILE A 214 -16.84 5.55 -1.36
C ILE A 214 -17.93 4.60 -1.87
N THR A 215 -19.02 5.12 -2.41
CA THR A 215 -20.12 4.31 -2.98
C THR A 215 -19.62 3.42 -4.13
N PHE A 216 -18.72 3.92 -4.98
CA PHE A 216 -18.12 3.15 -6.04
C PHE A 216 -17.32 1.96 -5.50
N LEU A 217 -16.47 2.19 -4.50
CA LEU A 217 -15.66 1.15 -3.86
C LEU A 217 -16.53 0.10 -3.15
N ASP A 218 -17.59 0.53 -2.46
CA ASP A 218 -18.57 -0.40 -1.87
C ASP A 218 -19.20 -1.30 -2.94
N GLY A 219 -19.49 -0.75 -4.13
CA GLY A 219 -20.04 -1.49 -5.26
C GLY A 219 -19.11 -2.53 -5.88
N LEU A 220 -17.80 -2.45 -5.62
CA LEU A 220 -16.83 -3.41 -6.14
C LEU A 220 -16.85 -4.75 -5.38
N ASN A 221 -17.40 -4.79 -4.16
CA ASN A 221 -17.34 -5.95 -3.27
C ASN A 221 -15.91 -6.50 -3.14
N LEU A 222 -14.96 -5.62 -2.85
CA LEU A 222 -13.58 -6.01 -2.62
C LEU A 222 -13.51 -7.04 -1.48
N ASP A 223 -12.71 -8.09 -1.66
CA ASP A 223 -12.28 -8.96 -0.57
C ASP A 223 -11.36 -8.16 0.36
N MET A 224 -11.85 -7.90 1.57
CA MET A 224 -11.19 -7.06 2.56
C MET A 224 -10.45 -7.84 3.63
N HIS A 225 -10.43 -9.17 3.58
CA HIS A 225 -9.63 -9.98 4.51
C HIS A 225 -8.15 -9.50 4.52
N PRO A 226 -7.53 -9.29 5.70
CA PRO A 226 -8.05 -9.54 7.05
C PRO A 226 -8.70 -8.31 7.73
N VAL A 227 -8.84 -7.20 7.01
CA VAL A 227 -9.46 -5.94 7.44
C VAL A 227 -10.98 -6.05 7.37
N ASN A 228 -11.57 -6.86 8.26
CA ASN A 228 -13.03 -7.00 8.43
C ASN A 228 -13.57 -6.21 9.61
#